data_AF-A0AA35SEQ0-F1
#
_entry.id   AF-A0AA35SEQ0-F1
#
_cell.length_a   1.000
_cell.length_b   1.000
_cell.length_c   1.000
_cell.angle_alpha   90.00
_cell.angle_beta   90.00
_cell.angle_gamma   90.00
#
_symmetry.space_group_name_H-M   'P 1'
#
loop_
_entity.id
_entity.type
_entity.pdbx_description
1 polymer ?
#
loop_
_entity_poly.entity_id
_entity_poly.type
_entity_poly.pdbx_seq_one_letter_code
_entity_poly.pdbx_strand_id
1 'polypeptide(L)'
;LLGSLTECHSPNRNHVRRVDSYLAVWILEARALPPKKRYYCELSLNGVLYSRTCCKLMNDSLFWGEPFQFQDLPLLGSVTVRVCRENYNKKKKERSDTDIGARLPFSSS
;
A
#
# COMPACT_ATOMS: atom_id res chain seq x y z
N LEU A 1 51.60 -22.24 -10.03
CA LEU A 1 51.02 -22.46 -11.38
C LEU A 1 49.65 -23.11 -11.17
N LEU A 2 48.57 -22.32 -11.28
CA LEU A 2 47.61 -22.38 -12.41
C LEU A 2 46.78 -23.67 -12.36
N GLY A 3 45.47 -23.74 -12.18
CA GLY A 3 44.28 -22.87 -12.31
C GLY A 3 43.11 -23.90 -12.33
N SER A 4 41.82 -23.66 -12.26
CA SER A 4 40.95 -22.50 -12.24
C SER A 4 39.57 -23.13 -11.94
N LEU A 5 38.90 -22.79 -10.83
CA LEU A 5 37.48 -23.09 -10.66
C LEU A 5 36.69 -22.01 -11.40
N THR A 6 36.59 -22.15 -12.72
CA THR A 6 35.55 -21.45 -13.48
C THR A 6 34.28 -22.28 -13.39
N GLU A 7 33.59 -22.19 -12.27
CA GLU A 7 32.14 -22.29 -12.31
C GLU A 7 31.66 -21.15 -13.21
N CYS A 8 31.23 -21.50 -14.41
CA CYS A 8 30.56 -20.61 -15.35
C CYS A 8 29.30 -20.04 -14.69
N HIS A 9 29.49 -18.96 -13.94
CA HIS A 9 28.48 -18.02 -13.57
C HIS A 9 27.76 -17.62 -14.85
N SER A 10 26.53 -18.11 -15.05
CA SER A 10 25.72 -17.75 -16.20
C SER A 10 25.56 -16.22 -16.20
N PRO A 11 26.05 -15.49 -17.21
CA PRO A 11 26.06 -14.02 -17.19
C PRO A 11 24.69 -13.42 -17.51
N ASN A 12 23.62 -14.22 -17.57
CA ASN A 12 22.29 -13.75 -17.95
C ASN A 12 21.27 -13.82 -16.81
N ARG A 13 21.72 -13.78 -15.55
CA ARG A 13 20.82 -13.74 -14.37
C ARG A 13 20.56 -12.33 -13.84
N ASN A 14 21.00 -11.26 -14.52
CA ASN A 14 20.89 -9.90 -13.95
C ASN A 14 20.22 -8.88 -14.86
N HIS A 15 19.42 -9.29 -15.86
CA HIS A 15 18.60 -8.35 -16.63
C HIS A 15 17.28 -8.00 -15.91
N VAL A 16 17.30 -7.90 -14.57
CA VAL A 16 16.27 -7.10 -13.90
C VAL A 16 16.64 -5.66 -14.22
N ARG A 17 16.10 -5.12 -15.32
CA ARG A 17 16.12 -3.67 -15.56
C ARG A 17 15.56 -3.06 -14.28
N ARG A 18 16.40 -2.34 -13.52
CA ARG A 18 15.93 -1.57 -12.38
C ARG A 18 14.89 -0.60 -12.95
N VAL A 19 13.64 -0.83 -12.58
CA VAL A 19 12.55 0.06 -12.95
C VAL A 19 12.51 1.10 -11.85
N ASP A 20 13.02 2.29 -12.15
CA ASP A 20 12.95 3.43 -11.24
C ASP A 20 11.49 3.95 -11.24
N SER A 21 10.61 3.21 -10.58
CA SER A 21 9.20 3.57 -10.46
C SER A 21 8.99 4.40 -9.20
N TYR A 22 8.22 5.45 -9.33
CA TYR A 22 7.89 6.36 -8.23
C TYR A 22 6.37 6.49 -8.12
N LEU A 23 5.87 6.36 -6.90
CA LEU A 23 4.47 6.56 -6.57
C LEU A 23 4.35 7.54 -5.40
N ALA A 24 3.55 8.58 -5.58
CA ALA A 24 3.18 9.50 -4.52
C ALA A 24 1.65 9.55 -4.38
N VAL A 25 1.16 9.35 -3.15
CA VAL A 25 -0.27 9.30 -2.82
C VAL A 25 -0.53 10.17 -1.60
N TRP A 26 -1.59 10.96 -1.65
CA TRP A 26 -2.08 11.74 -0.50
C TRP A 26 -3.45 11.23 -0.12
N ILE A 27 -3.59 10.79 1.13
CA ILE A 27 -4.89 10.39 1.67
C ILE A 27 -5.46 11.60 2.40
N LEU A 28 -6.41 12.28 1.76
CA LEU A 28 -6.98 13.52 2.25
C LEU A 28 -8.06 13.27 3.29
N GLU A 29 -9.25 12.87 2.87
CA GLU A 29 -10.41 12.70 3.75
C GLU A 29 -11.33 11.57 3.31
N ALA A 30 -12.19 11.14 4.23
CA ALA A 30 -13.32 10.28 3.95
C ALA A 30 -14.61 10.92 4.48
N ARG A 31 -15.71 10.64 3.79
CA ARG A 31 -17.04 11.20 4.08
C ARG A 31 -18.06 10.07 4.21
N ALA A 32 -19.23 10.40 4.74
CA ALA A 32 -20.35 9.47 4.89
C ALA A 32 -20.02 8.20 5.72
N LEU A 33 -19.11 8.33 6.70
CA LEU A 33 -18.80 7.28 7.65
C LEU A 33 -19.60 7.44 8.94
N PRO A 34 -19.90 6.34 9.66
CA PRO A 34 -20.54 6.42 10.97
C PRO A 34 -19.77 7.33 11.95
N PRO A 35 -20.43 8.34 12.57
CA PRO A 35 -19.78 9.30 13.46
C PRO A 35 -19.35 8.68 14.78
N LYS A 36 -18.47 9.37 15.52
CA LYS A 36 -17.95 8.98 16.84
C LYS A 36 -17.20 7.64 16.84
N LYS A 37 -16.73 7.18 15.68
CA LYS A 37 -15.85 6.02 15.52
C LYS A 37 -14.49 6.48 15.04
N ARG A 38 -13.45 5.72 15.38
CA ARG A 38 -12.08 5.99 14.96
C ARG A 38 -11.76 5.22 13.68
N TYR A 39 -11.10 5.87 12.74
CA TYR A 39 -10.78 5.31 11.43
C TYR A 39 -9.35 5.63 11.02
N TYR A 40 -8.79 4.75 10.21
CA TYR A 40 -7.53 4.93 9.50
C TYR A 40 -7.67 4.37 8.09
N CYS A 41 -6.74 4.68 7.21
CA CYS A 41 -6.70 4.10 5.87
C CYS A 41 -5.56 3.09 5.78
N GLU A 42 -5.80 1.99 5.10
CA GLU A 42 -4.78 1.04 4.64
C GLU A 42 -4.46 1.34 3.17
N LEU A 43 -3.18 1.51 2.85
CA LEU A 43 -2.70 1.66 1.48
C LEU A 43 -1.99 0.38 1.07
N SER A 44 -2.55 -0.30 0.07
CA SER A 44 -2.02 -1.53 -0.48
C SER A 44 -1.61 -1.39 -1.94
N LEU A 45 -0.45 -1.94 -2.29
CA LEU A 45 0.06 -2.01 -3.66
C LEU A 45 0.05 -3.48 -4.09
N ASN A 46 -0.64 -3.80 -5.19
CA ASN A 46 -0.84 -5.18 -5.64
C ASN A 46 -1.39 -6.12 -4.56
N GLY A 47 -2.23 -5.61 -3.66
CA GLY A 47 -2.81 -6.38 -2.54
C GLY A 47 -1.90 -6.59 -1.33
N VAL A 48 -0.65 -6.09 -1.37
CA VAL A 48 0.25 -6.08 -0.21
C VAL A 48 0.07 -4.77 0.54
N LEU A 49 -0.07 -4.81 1.87
CA LEU A 49 -0.17 -3.62 2.72
C LEU A 49 1.19 -2.94 2.82
N TYR A 50 1.28 -1.68 2.37
CA TYR A 50 2.51 -0.89 2.44
C TYR A 50 2.49 0.15 3.56
N SER A 51 1.34 0.77 3.78
CA SER A 51 1.25 1.85 4.77
C SER A 51 -0.14 1.98 5.38
N ARG A 52 -0.20 2.73 6.49
CA ARG A 52 -1.43 3.14 7.15
C ARG A 52 -1.36 4.62 7.50
N THR A 53 -2.51 5.29 7.45
CA THR A 53 -2.62 6.63 8.04
C THR A 53 -2.70 6.57 9.56
N CYS A 54 -2.55 7.71 10.22
CA CYS A 54 -2.90 7.82 11.63
C CYS A 54 -4.39 7.57 11.87
N CYS A 55 -4.72 7.01 13.02
CA CYS A 55 -6.11 6.81 13.40
C CYS A 55 -6.74 8.12 13.91
N LYS A 56 -7.89 8.52 13.36
CA LYS A 56 -8.61 9.74 13.72
C LYS A 56 -10.08 9.46 14.02
N LEU A 57 -10.63 10.18 14.99
CA LEU A 57 -12.05 10.11 15.34
C LEU A 57 -12.88 10.84 14.27
N MET A 58 -13.92 10.19 13.74
CA MET A 58 -14.91 10.83 12.87
C MET A 58 -15.80 11.74 13.71
N ASN A 59 -15.60 13.05 13.56
CA ASN A 59 -16.48 14.10 14.06
C ASN A 59 -17.37 14.58 12.90
N ASP A 60 -17.44 15.88 12.64
CA ASP A 60 -18.16 16.44 11.48
C ASP A 60 -17.44 16.11 10.16
N SER A 61 -16.11 16.02 10.22
CA SER A 61 -15.25 15.63 9.09
C SER A 61 -14.11 14.70 9.57
N LEU A 62 -13.57 13.91 8.63
CA LEU A 62 -12.44 13.01 8.87
C LEU A 62 -11.37 13.25 7.81
N PHE A 63 -10.37 14.04 8.19
CA PHE A 63 -9.28 14.47 7.32
C PHE A 63 -7.93 13.97 7.88
N TRP A 64 -7.21 13.15 7.11
CA TRP A 64 -5.84 12.71 7.39
C TRP A 64 -4.82 13.70 6.85
N GLY A 65 -4.88 14.00 5.55
CA GLY A 65 -3.91 14.86 4.86
C GLY A 65 -2.51 14.26 4.79
N GLU A 66 -2.40 12.93 4.80
CA GLU A 66 -1.12 12.24 4.97
C GLU A 66 -0.50 11.84 3.63
N PRO A 67 0.78 12.22 3.38
CA PRO A 67 1.51 11.83 2.18
C PRO A 67 2.20 10.46 2.33
N PHE A 68 2.20 9.69 1.25
CA PHE A 68 2.98 8.47 1.10
C PHE A 68 3.78 8.51 -0.20
N GLN A 69 5.06 8.17 -0.12
CA GLN A 69 5.96 8.13 -1.26
C GLN A 69 6.68 6.79 -1.28
N PHE A 70 6.70 6.16 -2.45
CA PHE A 70 7.37 4.89 -2.68
C PHE A 70 8.23 4.99 -3.93
N GLN A 71 9.41 4.40 -3.85
CA GLN A 71 10.39 4.30 -4.91
C GLN A 71 10.72 2.83 -5.16
N ASP A 72 11.30 2.53 -6.32
CA ASP A 72 11.78 1.20 -6.69
C ASP A 72 10.71 0.11 -6.56
N LEU A 73 9.45 0.47 -6.84
CA LEU A 73 8.35 -0.48 -6.74
C LEU A 73 8.49 -1.55 -7.84
N PRO A 74 8.18 -2.82 -7.52
CA PRO A 74 7.97 -3.83 -8.55
C PRO A 74 6.80 -3.39 -9.46
N LEU A 75 6.65 -4.05 -10.61
CA LEU A 75 5.59 -3.74 -11.58
C LEU A 75 4.22 -3.54 -10.88
N LEU A 76 3.76 -2.29 -10.85
CA LEU A 76 2.56 -1.90 -10.13
C LEU A 76 1.35 -2.13 -11.03
N GLY A 77 0.46 -3.05 -10.64
CA GLY A 77 -0.80 -3.32 -11.35
C GLY A 77 -2.02 -2.68 -10.68
N SER A 78 -1.99 -2.46 -9.37
CA SER A 78 -3.08 -1.80 -8.66
C SER A 78 -2.64 -1.10 -7.38
N VAL A 79 -3.26 0.05 -7.13
CA VAL A 79 -3.22 0.77 -5.86
C VAL A 79 -4.62 0.70 -5.25
N THR A 80 -4.70 0.31 -3.98
CA THR A 80 -5.96 0.22 -3.24
C THR A 80 -5.84 0.98 -1.93
N VAL A 81 -6.79 1.88 -1.68
CA VAL A 81 -6.97 2.54 -0.38
C VAL A 81 -8.25 2.02 0.24
N ARG A 82 -8.17 1.50 1.46
CA ARG A 82 -9.33 1.03 2.23
C ARG A 82 -9.46 1.81 3.52
N VAL A 83 -10.66 2.29 3.83
CA VAL A 83 -10.96 2.88 5.14
C VAL A 83 -11.29 1.76 6.14
N CYS A 84 -10.57 1.72 7.24
CA CYS A 84 -10.74 0.74 8.31
C CYS A 84 -11.20 1.42 9.59
N ARG A 85 -12.14 0.77 10.29
CA ARG A 85 -12.59 1.20 11.62
C ARG A 85 -11.72 0.57 12.70
N GLU A 86 -11.18 1.39 13.60
CA GLU A 86 -10.44 0.92 14.76
C GLU A 86 -11.40 0.28 15.78
N ASN A 87 -11.10 -0.97 16.16
CA ASN A 87 -11.79 -1.70 17.21
C ASN A 87 -10.83 -1.94 18.38
N TYR A 88 -11.22 -1.53 19.59
CA TYR A 88 -10.38 -1.56 20.78
C TYR A 88 -10.03 -2.99 21.27
N ASN A 89 -10.71 -4.02 20.77
CA ASN A 89 -10.52 -5.39 21.25
C ASN A 89 -9.54 -6.18 20.37
N LYS A 90 -8.31 -6.33 20.88
CA LYS A 90 -7.37 -7.36 20.44
C LYS A 90 -7.94 -8.75 20.75
N LYS A 91 -8.66 -9.37 19.81
CA LYS A 91 -8.78 -10.83 19.62
C LYS A 91 -9.55 -11.14 18.33
N LYS A 92 -8.84 -11.80 17.41
CA LYS A 92 -9.25 -12.54 16.20
C LYS A 92 -10.74 -12.53 15.82
N LYS A 93 -11.00 -12.03 14.59
CA LYS A 93 -12.09 -12.37 13.64
C LYS A 93 -13.51 -11.89 13.96
N GLU A 94 -13.90 -10.80 13.30
CA GLU A 94 -15.06 -10.78 12.39
C GLU A 94 -14.87 -9.63 11.40
N ARG A 95 -14.47 -9.94 10.15
CA ARG A 95 -14.43 -8.96 9.06
C ARG A 95 -15.84 -8.83 8.50
N SER A 96 -16.63 -7.92 9.06
CA SER A 96 -17.63 -7.21 8.26
C SER A 96 -16.91 -6.03 7.59
N ASP A 97 -16.04 -6.34 6.63
CA ASP A 97 -15.35 -5.35 5.80
C ASP A 97 -16.39 -4.81 4.82
N THR A 98 -16.99 -3.66 5.11
CA THR A 98 -17.66 -2.88 4.08
C THR A 98 -16.53 -2.28 3.24
N ASP A 99 -16.20 -2.92 2.12
CA ASP A 99 -15.17 -2.48 1.19
C ASP A 99 -15.59 -1.16 0.52
N ILE A 100 -15.40 -0.05 1.22
CA ILE A 100 -15.41 1.29 0.63
C ILE A 100 -13.96 1.58 0.23
N GLY A 101 -13.56 1.01 -0.91
CA GLY A 101 -12.21 1.13 -1.43
C GLY A 101 -12.20 1.70 -2.85
N ALA A 102 -11.28 2.62 -3.12
CA ALA A 102 -10.97 3.04 -4.48
C ALA A 102 -9.85 2.15 -5.02
N ARG A 103 -10.07 1.55 -6.20
CA ARG A 103 -9.06 0.78 -6.93
C ARG A 103 -8.74 1.50 -8.23
N LEU A 104 -7.49 1.92 -8.39
CA LEU A 104 -7.01 2.52 -9.62
C LEU A 104 -6.16 1.49 -10.39
N PRO A 105 -6.57 1.07 -11.61
CA PRO A 105 -5.70 0.28 -12.47
C PRO A 105 -4.56 1.15 -12.96
N PHE A 106 -3.33 0.66 -12.86
CA PHE A 106 -2.17 1.35 -13.42
C PHE A 106 -1.91 0.81 -14.84
N SER A 107 -2.10 1.63 -15.86
CA SER A 107 -1.68 1.32 -17.22
C SER A 107 -0.33 1.97 -17.48
N SER A 108 0.73 1.17 -17.66
CA SER A 108 1.99 1.66 -18.20
C SER A 108 1.80 1.97 -19.68
N SER A 109 1.94 3.25 -20.06
CA SER A 109 2.03 3.70 -21.45
C SER A 109 3.26 3.14 -22.15
#